data_AF-A0A368YV64-F1
#
_entry.id   AF-A0A368YV64-F1
#
_cell.length_a   1.000
_cell.length_b   1.000
_cell.length_c   1.000
_cell.angle_alpha   90.00
_cell.angle_beta   90.00
_cell.angle_gamma   90.00
#
_symmetry.space_group_name_H-M   'P 1'
#
loop_
_entity.id
_entity.type
_entity.pdbx_description
1 polymer ?
#
loop_
_entity_poly.entity_id
_entity_poly.type
_entity_poly.pdbx_seq_one_letter_code
_entity_poly.pdbx_strand_id
1 'polypeptide(L)'
;MGDWLARIHFPDGGVIYANFSSITGSVHETLYSSHIPQGAQDENGHYPIDRGRNRVDRDSKLPEHSDQPISDPDDLIPVRVDVEANGSWTALFCPRRSQLLGPISSGMGDLIQRQFLLIHQNGKQHLAFDEAAQTLCGQPVSGEELPYHYFEWNGIRDPDPLPPRRDLFQEWNGGQICRACLLRAVLTCRDGGWDENPPPPIPAERVSHDPEKSAGRFSALLRLAGILALIGVGVFVLRAAIGYVFPP
;
A
#
# COMPACT_ATOMS: atom_id res chain seq x y z
N MET A 1 5.01 -13.90 26.16
CA MET A 1 4.00 -13.31 25.25
C MET A 1 4.77 -13.06 23.97
N GLY A 2 4.64 -13.93 22.96
CA GLY A 2 5.62 -13.99 21.88
C GLY A 2 5.19 -13.17 20.68
N ASP A 3 5.88 -12.05 20.43
CA ASP A 3 5.80 -11.33 19.17
C ASP A 3 6.21 -12.29 18.05
N TRP A 4 5.33 -12.54 17.09
CA TRP A 4 5.69 -13.28 15.88
C TRP A 4 6.33 -12.32 14.87
N LEU A 5 7.00 -12.88 13.87
CA LEU A 5 7.59 -12.11 12.79
C LEU A 5 6.58 -11.97 11.65
N ALA A 6 6.28 -10.73 11.26
CA ALA A 6 5.63 -10.44 9.99
C ALA A 6 6.70 -10.15 8.93
N ARG A 7 6.51 -10.71 7.73
CA ARG A 7 7.33 -10.42 6.54
C ARG A 7 6.55 -9.48 5.64
N ILE A 8 7.17 -8.35 5.28
CA ILE A 8 6.58 -7.34 4.42
C ILE A 8 7.26 -7.44 3.06
N HIS A 9 6.54 -7.99 2.09
CA HIS A 9 7.03 -8.22 0.74
C HIS A 9 6.71 -7.02 -0.15
N PHE A 10 7.74 -6.44 -0.74
CA PHE A 10 7.63 -5.38 -1.73
C PHE A 10 7.45 -5.94 -3.14
N PRO A 11 6.86 -5.16 -4.07
CA PRO A 11 6.69 -5.56 -5.46
C PRO A 11 8.01 -5.84 -6.20
N ASP A 12 9.12 -5.23 -5.76
CA ASP A 12 10.46 -5.43 -6.32
C ASP A 12 11.16 -6.71 -5.81
N GLY A 13 10.50 -7.47 -4.94
CA GLY A 13 11.03 -8.68 -4.29
C GLY A 13 11.76 -8.41 -2.96
N GLY A 14 11.90 -7.14 -2.56
CA GLY A 14 12.44 -6.76 -1.26
C GLY A 14 11.59 -7.30 -0.11
N VAL A 15 12.23 -7.63 1.01
CA VAL A 15 11.55 -8.04 2.23
C VAL A 15 12.10 -7.26 3.41
N ILE A 16 11.20 -6.65 4.16
CA ILE A 16 11.49 -6.10 5.50
C ILE A 16 10.61 -6.80 6.52
N TYR A 17 10.87 -6.54 7.79
CA TYR A 17 10.27 -7.27 8.89
C TYR A 17 9.56 -6.33 9.84
N ALA A 18 8.54 -6.85 10.52
CA ALA A 18 7.81 -6.13 11.56
C ALA A 18 7.44 -7.10 12.69
N ASN A 19 7.28 -6.57 13.90
CA ASN A 19 6.70 -7.36 14.99
C ASN A 19 5.21 -7.59 14.72
N PHE A 20 4.72 -8.77 15.07
CA PHE A 20 3.31 -9.13 15.03
C PHE A 20 2.83 -9.59 16.41
N SER A 21 1.75 -8.97 16.88
CA SER A 21 1.08 -9.37 18.11
C SER A 21 -0.07 -10.32 17.78
N SER A 22 0.08 -11.60 18.13
CA SER A 22 -1.00 -12.59 17.95
C SER A 22 -2.20 -12.37 18.86
N ILE A 23 -2.05 -11.55 19.90
CA ILE A 23 -3.16 -11.19 20.80
C ILE A 23 -4.11 -10.23 20.10
N THR A 24 -3.55 -9.22 19.43
CA THR A 24 -4.34 -8.21 18.71
C THR A 24 -4.58 -8.58 17.25
N GLY A 25 -3.85 -9.59 16.74
CA GLY A 25 -3.85 -9.93 15.32
C GLY A 25 -3.28 -8.83 14.45
N SER A 26 -2.34 -8.02 14.98
CA SER A 26 -1.83 -6.82 14.30
C SER A 26 -0.31 -6.78 14.20
N VAL A 27 0.16 -6.16 13.12
CA VAL A 27 1.57 -5.85 12.84
C VAL A 27 1.87 -4.46 13.37
N HIS A 28 3.01 -4.32 14.03
CA HIS A 28 3.51 -3.03 14.49
C HIS A 28 4.04 -2.19 13.33
N GLU A 29 3.88 -0.87 13.42
CA GLU A 29 4.28 0.06 12.37
C GLU A 29 5.80 0.17 12.20
N THR A 30 6.57 -0.15 13.24
CA THR A 30 8.03 -0.16 13.22
C THR A 30 8.55 -1.30 12.34
N LEU A 31 9.44 -0.93 11.42
CA LEU A 31 10.02 -1.83 10.42
C LEU A 31 11.51 -2.07 10.66
N TYR A 32 11.96 -3.27 10.33
CA TYR A 32 13.32 -3.76 10.54
C TYR A 32 13.87 -4.36 9.25
N SER A 33 15.15 -4.11 8.97
CA SER A 33 15.82 -4.57 7.75
C SER A 33 16.33 -6.02 7.84
N SER A 34 16.49 -6.55 9.04
CA SER A 34 16.92 -7.93 9.28
C SER A 34 16.08 -8.61 10.36
N HIS A 35 16.25 -9.92 10.45
CA HIS A 35 15.65 -10.76 11.48
C HIS A 35 16.71 -11.72 12.04
N ILE A 36 16.49 -12.18 13.26
CA ILE A 36 17.27 -13.22 13.91
C ILE A 36 16.54 -14.55 13.69
N PRO A 37 17.15 -15.53 13.00
CA PRO A 37 16.50 -16.80 12.72
C PRO A 37 16.33 -17.62 13.99
N GLN A 38 15.35 -18.52 13.97
CA GLN A 38 15.09 -19.45 15.05
C GLN A 38 16.36 -20.23 15.41
N GLY A 39 16.66 -20.29 16.72
CA GLY A 39 17.81 -21.05 17.23
C GLY A 39 19.16 -20.36 17.06
N ALA A 40 19.22 -19.12 16.56
CA ALA A 40 20.44 -18.33 16.59
C ALA A 40 20.82 -17.91 18.02
N GLN A 41 22.13 -17.86 18.29
CA GLN A 41 22.69 -17.30 19.52
C GLN A 41 22.81 -15.77 19.40
N ASP A 42 22.73 -15.07 20.53
CA ASP A 42 23.12 -13.66 20.59
C ASP A 42 24.64 -13.47 20.53
N GLU A 43 25.09 -12.22 20.54
CA GLU A 43 26.52 -11.84 20.48
C GLU A 43 27.35 -12.40 21.65
N ASN A 44 26.69 -12.82 22.74
CA ASN A 44 27.33 -13.42 23.92
C ASN A 44 27.25 -14.95 23.91
N GLY A 45 26.80 -15.56 22.81
CA GLY A 45 26.63 -17.02 22.68
C GLY A 45 25.43 -17.56 23.46
N HIS A 46 24.55 -16.70 23.98
CA HIS A 46 23.36 -17.16 24.68
C HIS A 46 22.23 -17.47 23.69
N TYR A 47 21.53 -18.56 23.95
CA TYR A 47 20.26 -18.82 23.28
C TYR A 47 19.16 -18.00 23.93
N PRO A 48 18.41 -17.18 23.18
CA PRO A 48 17.25 -16.51 23.69
C PRO A 48 16.24 -17.50 24.30
N ILE A 49 15.50 -17.05 25.31
CA ILE A 49 14.50 -17.87 26.03
C ILE A 49 13.39 -18.35 25.06
N ASP A 50 13.09 -17.58 24.01
CA ASP A 50 12.12 -17.91 22.96
C ASP A 50 12.73 -18.72 21.80
N ARG A 51 13.20 -19.94 22.07
CA ARG A 51 13.88 -20.83 21.09
C ARG A 51 13.02 -21.31 19.92
N GLY A 52 11.72 -21.00 19.91
CA GLY A 52 10.76 -21.58 18.98
C GLY A 52 10.47 -20.79 17.71
N ARG A 53 11.01 -19.57 17.53
CA ARG A 53 10.52 -18.64 16.48
C ARG A 53 11.61 -17.71 15.94
N ASN A 54 11.41 -17.25 14.70
CA ASN A 54 12.14 -16.10 14.14
C ASN A 54 11.68 -14.80 14.83
N ARG A 55 12.57 -13.82 14.98
CA ARG A 55 12.26 -12.52 15.58
C ARG A 55 12.93 -11.38 14.82
N VAL A 56 12.42 -10.17 14.95
CA VAL A 56 13.11 -9.00 14.40
C VAL A 56 14.45 -8.79 15.11
N ASP A 57 15.44 -8.36 14.35
CA ASP A 57 16.68 -7.83 14.90
C ASP A 57 16.46 -6.36 15.26
N ARG A 58 16.51 -6.02 16.55
CA ARG A 58 16.16 -4.66 17.00
C ARG A 58 17.18 -3.62 16.58
N ASP A 59 18.41 -4.04 16.30
CA ASP A 59 19.50 -3.15 15.91
C ASP A 59 19.43 -2.77 14.42
N SER A 60 18.59 -3.47 13.65
CA SER A 60 18.38 -3.23 12.21
C SER A 60 17.14 -2.38 11.89
N LYS A 61 16.61 -1.68 12.89
CA LYS A 61 15.44 -0.80 12.76
C LYS A 61 15.67 0.23 11.65
N LEU A 62 14.68 0.37 10.77
CA LEU A 62 14.70 1.42 9.75
C LEU A 62 14.48 2.79 10.40
N PRO A 63 15.09 3.87 9.87
CA PRO A 63 14.81 5.22 10.32
C PRO A 63 13.31 5.53 10.24
N GLU A 64 12.72 5.94 11.36
CA GLU A 64 11.31 6.35 11.40
C GLU A 64 11.22 7.86 11.20
N HIS A 65 10.32 8.28 10.32
CA HIS A 65 10.08 9.69 10.01
C HIS A 65 8.59 10.01 10.18
N SER A 66 8.03 9.71 11.35
CA SER A 66 6.60 9.84 11.63
C SER A 66 6.07 11.28 11.55
N ASP A 67 6.96 12.26 11.73
CA ASP A 67 6.73 13.69 11.63
C ASP A 67 6.61 14.19 10.17
N GLN A 68 7.18 13.46 9.21
CA GLN A 68 7.03 13.78 7.78
C GLN A 68 5.57 13.66 7.35
N PRO A 69 5.11 14.43 6.35
CA PRO A 69 3.78 14.20 5.78
C PRO A 69 3.68 12.81 5.14
N ILE A 70 2.46 12.27 5.14
CA ILE A 70 2.16 11.04 4.38
C ILE A 70 2.45 11.29 2.90
N SER A 71 2.99 10.28 2.21
CA SER A 71 3.23 10.36 0.76
C SER A 71 1.92 10.54 0.01
N ASP A 72 1.97 11.14 -1.18
CA ASP A 72 0.79 11.24 -2.02
C ASP A 72 0.23 9.83 -2.32
N PRO A 73 -1.09 9.66 -2.52
CA PRO A 73 -1.68 8.35 -2.73
C PRO A 73 -1.02 7.55 -3.87
N ASP A 74 -0.53 8.23 -4.91
CA ASP A 74 0.13 7.57 -6.04
C ASP A 74 1.57 7.10 -5.73
N ASP A 75 2.18 7.63 -4.66
CA ASP A 75 3.52 7.28 -4.21
C ASP A 75 3.52 6.19 -3.12
N LEU A 76 2.34 5.78 -2.64
CA LEU A 76 2.22 4.70 -1.67
C LEU A 76 2.46 3.36 -2.35
N ILE A 77 3.29 2.54 -1.70
CA ILE A 77 3.71 1.26 -2.26
C ILE A 77 2.82 0.15 -1.71
N PRO A 78 2.09 -0.59 -2.55
CA PRO A 78 1.37 -1.78 -2.12
C PRO A 78 2.36 -2.86 -1.68
N VAL A 79 2.18 -3.41 -0.50
CA VAL A 79 3.03 -4.48 0.04
C VAL A 79 2.17 -5.64 0.50
N ARG A 80 2.69 -6.87 0.40
CA ARG A 80 2.04 -8.05 0.97
C ARG A 80 2.62 -8.32 2.35
N VAL A 81 1.77 -8.32 3.36
CA VAL A 81 2.11 -8.73 4.71
C VAL A 81 1.87 -10.24 4.81
N ASP A 82 2.86 -10.99 5.26
CA ASP A 82 2.79 -12.43 5.48
C ASP A 82 3.14 -12.76 6.94
N VAL A 83 2.23 -13.45 7.62
CA VAL A 83 2.39 -13.91 9.00
C VAL A 83 2.11 -15.40 9.02
N GLU A 84 3.12 -16.20 9.31
CA GLU A 84 3.07 -17.66 9.23
C GLU A 84 1.89 -18.28 10.01
N ALA A 85 1.51 -17.69 11.15
CA ALA A 85 0.41 -18.17 11.97
C ALA A 85 -0.98 -17.61 11.59
N ASN A 86 -1.04 -16.50 10.84
CA ASN A 86 -2.25 -15.71 10.64
C ASN A 86 -2.61 -15.46 9.16
N GLY A 87 -1.80 -15.93 8.22
CA GLY A 87 -2.00 -15.76 6.79
C GLY A 87 -1.42 -14.47 6.25
N SER A 88 -1.91 -14.07 5.08
CA SER A 88 -1.36 -12.94 4.33
C SER A 88 -2.44 -11.97 3.87
N TRP A 89 -2.10 -10.69 3.78
CA TRP A 89 -2.99 -9.63 3.29
C TRP A 89 -2.20 -8.50 2.63
N THR A 90 -2.89 -7.61 1.93
CA THR A 90 -2.29 -6.45 1.24
C THR A 90 -2.34 -5.22 2.14
N ALA A 91 -1.27 -4.42 2.16
CA ALA A 91 -1.15 -3.17 2.89
C ALA A 91 -0.44 -2.08 2.06
N LEU A 92 -0.38 -0.86 2.60
CA LEU A 92 0.31 0.28 2.00
C LEU A 92 1.53 0.66 2.83
N PHE A 93 2.68 0.78 2.17
CA PHE A 93 3.91 1.32 2.72
C PHE A 93 4.08 2.78 2.28
N CYS A 94 4.39 3.65 3.25
CA CYS A 94 4.68 5.06 3.04
C CYS A 94 6.19 5.29 3.02
N PRO A 95 6.81 5.51 1.85
CA PRO A 95 8.26 5.70 1.76
C PRO A 95 8.75 6.93 2.52
N ARG A 96 7.99 8.04 2.52
CA ARG A 96 8.39 9.26 3.23
C ARG A 96 8.48 9.10 4.74
N ARG A 97 7.64 8.23 5.32
CA ARG A 97 7.63 7.94 6.77
C ARG A 97 8.44 6.69 7.15
N SER A 98 8.76 5.85 6.16
CA SER A 98 9.28 4.50 6.34
C SER A 98 8.39 3.64 7.25
N GLN A 99 7.07 3.68 7.01
CA GLN A 99 6.06 3.04 7.85
C GLN A 99 4.96 2.37 7.03
N LEU A 100 4.33 1.34 7.61
CA LEU A 100 3.05 0.83 7.13
C LEU A 100 1.93 1.80 7.51
N LEU A 101 1.01 2.05 6.58
CA LEU A 101 -0.21 2.82 6.85
C LEU A 101 -1.39 1.90 7.14
N GLY A 102 -1.36 0.67 6.63
CA GLY A 102 -2.35 -0.37 6.90
C GLY A 102 -2.83 -1.10 5.64
N PRO A 103 -3.71 -2.11 5.79
CA PRO A 103 -4.21 -2.66 7.04
C PRO A 103 -3.09 -3.30 7.87
N ILE A 104 -3.04 -2.94 9.15
CA ILE A 104 -2.05 -3.50 10.08
C ILE A 104 -2.54 -4.82 10.71
N SER A 105 -3.82 -5.15 10.54
CA SER A 105 -4.40 -6.43 10.92
C SER A 105 -5.23 -6.99 9.77
N SER A 106 -5.36 -8.31 9.72
CA SER A 106 -6.24 -8.97 8.73
C SER A 106 -7.71 -8.57 8.85
N GLY A 107 -8.14 -8.05 10.01
CA GLY A 107 -9.50 -7.58 10.26
C GLY A 107 -9.76 -6.11 9.93
N MET A 108 -8.72 -5.28 9.74
CA MET A 108 -8.90 -3.86 9.42
C MET A 108 -9.51 -3.66 8.03
N GLY A 109 -9.22 -4.57 7.09
CA GLY A 109 -9.92 -4.61 5.80
C GLY A 109 -11.42 -4.69 6.00
N ASP A 110 -11.89 -5.63 6.82
CA ASP A 110 -13.31 -5.79 7.13
C ASP A 110 -13.89 -4.53 7.80
N LEU A 111 -13.18 -3.94 8.78
CA LEU A 111 -13.61 -2.69 9.45
C LEU A 111 -13.90 -1.55 8.48
N ILE A 112 -13.02 -1.30 7.51
CA ILE A 112 -13.24 -0.27 6.48
C ILE A 112 -14.56 -0.54 5.76
N GLN A 113 -14.84 -1.79 5.42
CA GLN A 113 -16.03 -2.13 4.65
C GLN A 113 -17.30 -2.10 5.51
N ARG A 114 -17.18 -2.17 6.85
CA ARG A 114 -18.30 -1.93 7.78
C ARG A 114 -18.63 -0.45 7.90
N GLN A 115 -17.61 0.41 7.84
CA GLN A 115 -17.74 1.83 8.14
C GLN A 115 -18.10 2.66 6.90
N PHE A 116 -17.75 2.17 5.71
CA PHE A 116 -17.91 2.92 4.48
C PHE A 116 -18.71 2.15 3.44
N LEU A 117 -19.65 2.84 2.81
CA LEU A 117 -20.33 2.39 1.60
C LEU A 117 -19.36 2.40 0.42
N LEU A 118 -19.44 1.36 -0.42
CA LEU A 118 -18.66 1.25 -1.64
C LEU A 118 -19.49 1.69 -2.84
N ILE A 119 -19.23 2.88 -3.36
CA ILE A 119 -20.01 3.50 -4.44
C ILE A 119 -19.26 3.34 -5.77
N HIS A 120 -19.87 2.71 -6.77
CA HIS A 120 -19.35 2.70 -8.13
C HIS A 120 -19.80 3.94 -8.90
N GLN A 121 -18.87 4.82 -9.23
CA GLN A 121 -19.14 6.02 -10.02
C GLN A 121 -17.93 6.40 -10.88
N ASN A 122 -18.20 6.98 -12.06
CA ASN A 122 -17.15 7.43 -12.99
C ASN A 122 -16.12 6.33 -13.35
N GLY A 123 -16.57 5.07 -13.41
CA GLY A 123 -15.71 3.92 -13.72
C GLY A 123 -14.75 3.50 -12.60
N LYS A 124 -14.88 4.06 -11.39
CA LYS A 124 -14.08 3.72 -10.21
C LYS A 124 -14.97 3.48 -9.00
N GLN A 125 -14.39 2.86 -7.98
CA GLN A 125 -15.05 2.64 -6.71
C GLN A 125 -14.58 3.67 -5.70
N HIS A 126 -15.54 4.27 -5.02
CA HIS A 126 -15.34 5.33 -4.04
C HIS A 126 -15.89 4.86 -2.69
N LEU A 127 -15.32 5.38 -1.61
CA LEU A 127 -15.82 5.14 -0.27
C LEU A 127 -16.58 6.38 0.20
N ALA A 128 -17.71 6.19 0.86
CA ALA A 128 -18.51 7.25 1.48
C ALA A 128 -19.02 6.76 2.85
N PHE A 129 -19.37 7.68 3.74
CA PHE A 129 -20.18 7.31 4.90
C PHE A 129 -21.62 7.04 4.45
N ASP A 130 -22.36 6.30 5.29
CA ASP A 130 -23.80 6.17 5.10
C ASP A 130 -24.47 7.56 5.10
N GLU A 131 -25.46 7.73 4.24
CA GLU A 131 -26.21 8.97 4.00
C GLU A 131 -25.36 10.21 3.60
N ALA A 132 -24.07 10.05 3.33
CA ALA A 132 -23.20 11.17 2.99
C ALA A 132 -23.49 11.71 1.58
N ALA A 133 -23.57 13.05 1.47
CA ALA A 133 -23.67 13.72 0.17
C ALA A 133 -22.37 13.65 -0.65
N GLN A 134 -21.24 13.30 -0.02
CA GLN A 134 -19.92 13.27 -0.63
C GLN A 134 -19.14 12.01 -0.24
N THR A 135 -18.38 11.50 -1.21
CA THR A 135 -17.35 10.48 -1.01
C THR A 135 -16.17 11.03 -0.21
N LEU A 136 -15.32 10.14 0.32
CA LEU A 136 -14.11 10.49 1.07
C LEU A 136 -13.11 11.32 0.28
N CYS A 137 -13.10 11.22 -1.04
CA CYS A 137 -12.30 12.08 -1.93
C CYS A 137 -12.98 13.41 -2.30
N GLY A 138 -14.14 13.73 -1.71
CA GLY A 138 -14.86 15.00 -1.90
C GLY A 138 -15.75 15.08 -3.13
N GLN A 139 -15.89 13.99 -3.91
CA GLN A 139 -16.83 13.96 -5.03
C GLN A 139 -18.26 13.75 -4.51
N PRO A 140 -19.28 14.39 -5.11
CA PRO A 140 -20.67 14.07 -4.83
C PRO A 140 -20.95 12.57 -4.98
N VAL A 141 -21.80 12.02 -4.12
CA VAL A 141 -22.28 10.65 -4.27
C VAL A 141 -23.37 10.65 -5.35
N SER A 142 -23.13 9.95 -6.46
CA SER A 142 -24.08 9.85 -7.57
C SER A 142 -24.14 8.45 -8.21
N GLY A 143 -23.40 7.49 -7.67
CA GLY A 143 -23.27 6.14 -8.21
C GLY A 143 -24.16 5.11 -7.56
N GLU A 144 -24.00 3.86 -8.00
CA GLU A 144 -24.62 2.69 -7.39
C GLU A 144 -23.80 2.22 -6.19
N GLU A 145 -24.47 1.92 -5.08
CA GLU A 145 -23.85 1.21 -3.97
C GLU A 145 -23.64 -0.26 -4.34
N LEU A 146 -22.40 -0.73 -4.21
CA LEU A 146 -22.07 -2.12 -4.44
C LEU A 146 -22.33 -2.93 -3.18
N PRO A 147 -23.02 -4.08 -3.29
CA PRO A 147 -23.29 -4.93 -2.14
C PRO A 147 -21.97 -5.46 -1.56
N TYR A 148 -21.91 -5.54 -0.24
CA TYR A 148 -20.72 -5.98 0.46
C TYR A 148 -20.96 -7.18 1.38
N HIS A 149 -19.91 -7.99 1.55
CA HIS A 149 -19.90 -9.22 2.34
C HIS A 149 -19.45 -8.94 3.77
N TYR A 150 -20.38 -8.87 4.70
CA TYR A 150 -20.03 -8.61 6.08
C TYR A 150 -19.76 -9.92 6.84
N PHE A 151 -18.66 -10.00 7.59
CA PHE A 151 -18.45 -11.10 8.53
C PHE A 151 -19.11 -10.74 9.88
N GLU A 152 -20.38 -11.11 10.10
CA GLU A 152 -21.03 -10.97 11.41
C GLU A 152 -20.51 -12.06 12.35
N TRP A 153 -19.65 -11.68 13.32
CA TRP A 153 -19.20 -12.56 14.41
C TRP A 153 -20.39 -13.16 15.21
N ASN A 154 -21.56 -12.51 15.12
CA ASN A 154 -22.71 -12.77 15.98
C ASN A 154 -23.73 -13.75 15.38
N GLY A 155 -23.46 -14.34 14.20
CA GLY A 155 -24.26 -15.44 13.67
C GLY A 155 -25.65 -15.07 13.11
N ILE A 156 -25.94 -13.78 12.93
CA ILE A 156 -27.10 -13.36 12.12
C ILE A 156 -26.70 -13.51 10.66
N ARG A 157 -27.37 -14.42 9.95
CA ARG A 157 -27.12 -14.71 8.54
C ARG A 157 -27.46 -13.49 7.70
N ASP A 158 -26.46 -12.95 7.01
CA ASP A 158 -26.66 -12.16 5.79
C ASP A 158 -27.55 -12.92 4.79
N PRO A 159 -28.27 -12.21 3.90
CA PRO A 159 -29.04 -12.82 2.84
C PRO A 159 -28.15 -13.66 1.90
N ASP A 160 -28.62 -14.86 1.56
CA ASP A 160 -27.99 -15.77 0.60
C ASP A 160 -28.48 -15.39 -0.83
N PRO A 161 -27.59 -15.18 -1.83
CA PRO A 161 -26.14 -15.35 -1.79
C PRO A 161 -25.38 -14.17 -1.20
N LEU A 162 -24.44 -14.53 -0.34
CA LEU A 162 -23.38 -13.68 0.17
C LEU A 162 -22.58 -13.07 -1.01
N PRO A 163 -22.44 -11.74 -1.10
CA PRO A 163 -21.56 -11.13 -2.11
C PRO A 163 -20.11 -11.60 -1.93
N PRO A 164 -19.27 -11.53 -2.97
CA PRO A 164 -17.88 -11.98 -2.86
C PRO A 164 -17.07 -11.07 -1.94
N ARG A 165 -16.18 -11.67 -1.12
CA ARG A 165 -15.21 -10.91 -0.33
C ARG A 165 -14.26 -10.15 -1.25
N ARG A 166 -14.00 -8.89 -0.92
CA ARG A 166 -13.15 -7.98 -1.70
C ARG A 166 -11.93 -7.55 -0.89
N ASP A 167 -10.74 -7.62 -1.49
CA ASP A 167 -9.53 -7.01 -0.94
C ASP A 167 -9.36 -5.62 -1.56
N LEU A 168 -9.90 -4.60 -0.89
CA LEU A 168 -9.82 -3.21 -1.37
C LEU A 168 -8.37 -2.73 -1.55
N PHE A 169 -7.43 -3.30 -0.81
CA PHE A 169 -6.00 -2.96 -0.92
C PHE A 169 -5.35 -3.64 -2.11
N GLN A 170 -5.79 -4.82 -2.50
CA GLN A 170 -5.40 -5.42 -3.78
C GLN A 170 -5.96 -4.62 -4.97
N GLU A 171 -7.20 -4.14 -4.85
CA GLU A 171 -7.88 -3.35 -5.89
C GLU A 171 -7.22 -1.97 -6.12
N TRP A 172 -6.46 -1.48 -5.15
CA TRP A 172 -5.62 -0.28 -5.27
C TRP A 172 -4.62 -0.40 -6.43
N ASN A 173 -4.04 -1.59 -6.64
CA ASN A 173 -3.08 -1.84 -7.71
C ASN A 173 -3.73 -1.87 -9.08
N GLY A 174 -4.96 -2.37 -9.16
CA GLY A 174 -5.75 -2.37 -10.39
C GLY A 174 -6.34 -1.00 -10.73
N GLY A 175 -6.20 0.00 -9.85
CA GLY A 175 -6.83 1.31 -10.01
C GLY A 175 -8.35 1.27 -9.98
N GLN A 176 -8.92 0.16 -9.48
CA GLN A 176 -10.37 -0.06 -9.42
C GLN A 176 -11.00 0.77 -8.31
N ILE A 177 -10.31 0.88 -7.17
CA ILE A 177 -10.68 1.75 -6.07
C ILE A 177 -9.96 3.11 -6.16
N CYS A 178 -10.66 4.17 -5.79
CA CYS A 178 -10.11 5.50 -5.65
C CYS A 178 -9.08 5.51 -4.51
N ARG A 179 -7.81 5.75 -4.87
CA ARG A 179 -6.69 5.79 -3.94
C ARG A 179 -6.87 6.81 -2.82
N ALA A 180 -7.37 8.00 -3.14
CA ALA A 180 -7.66 9.01 -2.14
C ALA A 180 -8.72 8.57 -1.13
N CYS A 181 -9.77 7.87 -1.59
CA CYS A 181 -10.80 7.32 -0.71
C CYS A 181 -10.23 6.27 0.24
N LEU A 182 -9.49 5.27 -0.29
CA LEU A 182 -8.97 4.19 0.55
C LEU A 182 -7.89 4.69 1.53
N LEU A 183 -7.01 5.62 1.13
CA LEU A 183 -6.06 6.22 2.07
C LEU A 183 -6.79 6.94 3.21
N ARG A 184 -7.83 7.70 2.88
CA ARG A 184 -8.58 8.42 3.89
C ARG A 184 -9.30 7.47 4.85
N ALA A 185 -9.89 6.40 4.33
CA ALA A 185 -10.50 5.35 5.15
C ALA A 185 -9.48 4.72 6.11
N VAL A 186 -8.29 4.40 5.62
CA VAL A 186 -7.19 3.88 6.46
C VAL A 186 -6.85 4.83 7.60
N LEU A 187 -6.71 6.12 7.31
CA LEU A 187 -6.37 7.11 8.33
C LEU A 187 -7.50 7.30 9.35
N THR A 188 -8.75 7.34 8.89
CA THR A 188 -9.91 7.39 9.78
C THR A 188 -9.98 6.18 10.71
N CYS A 189 -9.76 4.96 10.20
CA CYS A 189 -9.82 3.75 11.02
C CYS A 189 -8.60 3.55 11.93
N ARG A 190 -7.42 4.08 11.57
CA ARG A 190 -6.16 3.92 12.32
C ARG A 190 -6.14 4.72 13.62
N ASP A 191 -6.73 5.90 13.63
CA ASP A 191 -6.70 6.80 14.80
C ASP A 191 -7.60 6.32 15.96
N GLY A 192 -8.21 5.12 15.87
CA GLY A 192 -9.09 4.58 16.90
C GLY A 192 -10.30 5.45 17.20
N GLY A 193 -10.57 6.44 16.34
CA GLY A 193 -11.63 7.39 16.46
C GLY A 193 -12.96 6.70 16.20
N TRP A 194 -13.59 6.24 17.29
CA TRP A 194 -15.04 6.18 17.42
C TRP A 194 -15.66 7.59 17.41
N ASP A 195 -15.08 8.52 16.65
CA ASP A 195 -15.66 9.84 16.45
C ASP A 195 -16.58 9.72 15.25
N GLU A 196 -17.87 9.82 15.53
CA GLU A 196 -18.99 9.92 14.58
C GLU A 196 -18.84 11.13 13.62
N ASN A 197 -17.78 11.93 13.79
CA ASN A 197 -17.44 13.10 13.00
C ASN A 197 -16.21 12.82 12.14
N PRO A 198 -16.37 12.49 10.85
CA PRO A 198 -15.24 12.31 9.97
C PRO A 198 -14.41 13.58 9.81
N PRO A 199 -13.09 13.46 9.55
CA PRO A 199 -12.28 14.61 9.22
C PRO A 199 -12.89 15.35 8.02
N PRO A 200 -12.93 16.69 8.01
CA PRO A 200 -13.61 17.49 7.01
C PRO A 200 -13.01 17.26 5.60
N PRO A 201 -13.82 17.24 4.52
CA PRO A 201 -13.37 16.95 3.16
C PRO A 201 -12.13 17.78 2.79
N ILE A 202 -11.19 17.19 2.05
CA ILE A 202 -10.04 17.96 1.54
C ILE A 202 -10.62 18.96 0.55
N PRO A 203 -10.35 20.27 0.69
CA PRO A 203 -10.82 21.25 -0.29
C PRO A 203 -10.35 20.83 -1.69
N ALA A 204 -11.28 20.82 -2.64
CA ALA A 204 -11.03 20.46 -4.04
C ALA A 204 -9.87 21.26 -4.67
N GLU A 205 -9.48 22.40 -4.09
CA GLU A 205 -8.41 23.28 -4.55
C GLU A 205 -6.99 22.70 -4.50
N ARG A 206 -6.73 21.57 -3.83
CA ARG A 206 -5.40 20.92 -3.89
C ARG A 206 -5.25 19.85 -4.97
N VAL A 207 -6.32 19.52 -5.68
CA VAL A 207 -6.25 18.76 -6.94
C VAL A 207 -6.36 19.74 -8.11
N SER A 208 -5.51 20.78 -8.11
CA SER A 208 -5.16 21.38 -9.38
C SER A 208 -4.27 20.37 -10.09
N HIS A 209 -4.91 19.51 -10.89
CA HIS A 209 -4.25 19.02 -12.08
C HIS A 209 -3.82 20.26 -12.85
N ASP A 210 -2.53 20.55 -12.79
CA ASP A 210 -1.87 21.53 -13.65
C ASP A 210 -1.45 20.74 -14.91
N PRO A 211 -2.30 20.64 -15.96
CA PRO A 211 -1.99 19.85 -17.15
C PRO A 211 -0.74 20.36 -17.88
N GLU A 212 -0.26 21.57 -17.56
CA GLU A 212 0.96 22.12 -18.14
C GLU A 212 2.25 21.48 -17.58
N LYS A 213 2.24 20.96 -16.34
CA LYS A 213 3.43 20.27 -15.77
C LYS A 213 3.61 18.84 -16.26
N SER A 214 2.53 18.15 -16.62
CA SER A 214 2.58 16.80 -17.21
C SER A 214 2.93 16.83 -18.70
N ALA A 215 2.53 17.88 -19.44
CA ALA A 215 2.92 18.06 -20.84
C ALA A 215 4.44 18.34 -21.01
N GLY A 216 5.05 19.09 -20.09
CA GLY A 216 6.49 19.39 -20.14
C GLY A 216 7.39 18.18 -19.90
N ARG A 217 6.99 17.24 -19.03
CA ARG A 217 7.76 16.03 -18.71
C ARG A 217 7.69 14.97 -19.81
N PHE A 218 6.54 14.83 -20.49
CA PHE A 218 6.43 13.94 -21.66
C PHE A 218 7.20 14.47 -22.88
N SER A 219 7.23 15.79 -23.10
CA SER A 219 8.02 16.40 -24.18
C SER A 219 9.53 16.21 -24.00
N ALA A 220 10.05 16.30 -22.78
CA ALA A 220 11.46 16.09 -22.49
C ALA A 220 11.90 14.63 -22.69
N LEU A 221 11.06 13.66 -22.27
CA LEU A 221 11.33 12.22 -22.48
C LEU A 221 11.24 11.81 -23.95
N LEU A 222 10.28 12.35 -24.71
CA LEU A 222 10.19 12.11 -26.16
C LEU A 222 11.36 12.74 -26.94
N ARG A 223 11.86 13.90 -26.51
CA ARG A 223 13.08 14.51 -27.10
C ARG A 223 14.34 13.72 -26.78
N LEU A 224 14.47 13.17 -25.57
CA LEU A 224 15.60 12.31 -25.18
C LEU A 224 15.58 10.95 -25.93
N ALA A 225 14.41 10.35 -26.10
CA ALA A 225 14.27 9.13 -26.89
C ALA A 225 14.57 9.35 -28.38
N GLY A 226 14.15 10.49 -28.95
CA GLY A 226 14.48 10.87 -30.34
C GLY A 226 15.97 11.13 -30.57
N ILE A 227 16.66 11.76 -29.61
CA ILE A 227 18.12 12.00 -29.69
C ILE A 227 18.90 10.69 -29.57
N LEU A 228 18.50 9.77 -28.68
CA LEU A 228 19.13 8.45 -28.55
C LEU A 228 18.93 7.58 -29.81
N ALA A 229 17.76 7.66 -30.46
CA ALA A 229 17.53 6.98 -31.73
C ALA A 229 18.41 7.52 -32.86
N LEU A 230 18.62 8.84 -32.93
CA LEU A 230 19.53 9.47 -33.92
C LEU A 230 21.00 9.13 -33.67
N ILE A 231 21.43 9.05 -32.41
CA ILE A 231 22.80 8.61 -32.06
C ILE A 231 22.99 7.12 -32.41
N GLY A 232 21.98 6.27 -32.14
CA GLY A 232 22.02 4.85 -32.50
C GLY A 232 22.14 4.60 -34.00
N VAL A 233 21.39 5.34 -34.82
CA VAL A 233 21.47 5.26 -36.29
C VAL A 233 22.80 5.82 -36.81
N GLY A 234 23.30 6.92 -36.24
CA GLY A 234 24.60 7.50 -36.61
C GLY A 234 25.78 6.56 -36.34
N VAL A 235 25.78 5.86 -35.21
CA VAL A 235 26.83 4.86 -34.86
C VAL A 235 26.75 3.63 -35.76
N PHE A 236 25.55 3.22 -36.18
CA PHE A 236 25.38 2.07 -37.08
C PHE A 236 25.86 2.38 -38.51
N VAL A 237 25.57 3.58 -39.02
CA VAL A 237 26.07 4.03 -40.35
C VAL A 237 27.58 4.25 -40.33
N LEU A 238 28.14 4.78 -39.24
CA LEU A 238 29.60 4.96 -39.10
C LEU A 238 30.34 3.61 -39.00
N ARG A 239 29.78 2.61 -38.32
CA ARG A 239 30.36 1.24 -38.30
C ARG A 239 30.26 0.54 -39.65
N ALA A 240 29.18 0.73 -40.40
CA ALA A 240 29.05 0.19 -41.75
C ALA A 240 30.03 0.85 -42.74
N ALA A 241 30.32 2.15 -42.58
CA ALA A 241 31.30 2.85 -43.39
C ALA A 241 32.76 2.47 -43.06
N ILE A 242 33.09 2.26 -41.78
CA ILE A 242 34.44 1.85 -41.36
C ILE A 242 34.73 0.38 -41.74
N GLY A 243 33.72 -0.49 -41.71
CA GLY A 243 33.85 -1.88 -42.19
C GLY A 243 34.10 -2.02 -43.71
N TYR A 244 33.95 -0.94 -44.48
CA TYR A 244 34.22 -0.91 -45.92
C TYR A 244 35.64 -0.44 -46.28
N VAL A 245 36.41 0.09 -45.33
CA VAL A 245 37.76 0.64 -45.60
C VAL A 245 38.88 -0.37 -45.31
N PHE A 246 38.58 -1.51 -44.68
CA PHE A 246 39.54 -2.60 -44.50
C PHE A 246 38.87 -3.99 -44.53
N PRO A 247 39.00 -4.76 -45.62
CA PRO A 247 39.03 -6.21 -45.53
C PRO A 247 40.49 -6.67 -45.22
N PRO A 248 40.65 -7.89 -44.71
CA PRO A 248 41.34 -8.27 -43.47
C PRO A 248 42.74 -7.65 -43.23
#